data_AF-A0A920DRL6-F1
#
_entry.id   AF-A0A920DRL6-F1
#
_cell.length_a   1.000
_cell.length_b   1.000
_cell.length_c   1.000
_cell.angle_alpha   90.00
_cell.angle_beta   90.00
_cell.angle_gamma   90.00
#
_symmetry.space_group_name_H-M   'P 1'
#
loop_
_entity.id
_entity.type
_entity.pdbx_description
1 polymer ?
#
loop_
_entity_poly.entity_id
_entity_poly.type
_entity_poly.pdbx_seq_one_letter_code
_entity_poly.pdbx_strand_id
1 'polypeptide(L)' 'MRLTKRVSRLQGDIITLASDEMEGREPGTNGEIKARDYIISRMQEIGLTPKGTDGFIQAFTYFEKANQNKEL' A
#
# COMPACT_ATOMS: atom_id res chain seq x y z
N MET A 1 4.29 7.95 -28.49
CA MET A 1 5.33 7.42 -27.59
C MET A 1 4.98 5.96 -27.27
N ARG A 2 5.84 4.98 -27.60
CA ARG A 2 5.54 3.56 -27.36
C ARG A 2 6.00 3.21 -25.94
N LEU A 3 5.06 3.06 -25.01
CA LEU A 3 5.37 2.61 -23.65
C LEU A 3 5.78 1.14 -23.71
N THR A 4 6.92 0.80 -23.10
CA THR A 4 7.33 -0.60 -22.99
C THR A 4 6.48 -1.29 -21.92
N LYS A 5 6.28 -2.61 -22.04
CA LYS A 5 5.44 -3.41 -21.11
C LYS A 5 5.74 -3.13 -19.63
N ARG A 6 7.01 -2.87 -19.28
CA ARG A 6 7.43 -2.52 -17.91
C ARG A 6 6.91 -1.16 -17.48
N VAL A 7 7.03 -0.15 -18.34
CA VAL A 7 6.56 1.21 -18.07
C VAL A 7 5.04 1.24 -17.96
N SER A 8 4.32 0.53 -18.85
CA SER A 8 2.85 0.43 -18.77
C SER A 8 2.37 -0.20 -17.48
N ARG A 9 3.04 -1.27 -17.01
CA ARG A 9 2.72 -1.90 -15.72
C ARG A 9 2.95 -0.94 -14.56
N LEU A 10 4.13 -0.32 -14.47
CA LEU A 10 4.45 0.65 -13.41
C LEU A 10 3.46 1.82 -13.39
N GLN A 11 3.09 2.33 -14.56
CA GLN A 11 2.11 3.40 -14.67
C GLN A 11 0.73 2.95 -14.17
N GLY A 12 0.31 1.72 -14.49
CA GLY A 12 -0.91 1.13 -13.95
C GLY A 12 -0.89 1.02 -12.43
N ASP A 13 0.19 0.48 -11.86
CA ASP A 13 0.37 0.34 -10.42
C ASP A 13 0.29 1.72 -9.72
N ILE A 14 0.93 2.75 -10.28
CA ILE A 14 0.90 4.13 -9.75
C ILE A 14 -0.51 4.71 -9.81
N ILE A 15 -1.20 4.58 -10.95
CA ILE A 15 -2.57 5.10 -11.11
C ILE A 15 -3.52 4.45 -10.11
N THR A 16 -3.43 3.13 -9.95
CA THR A 16 -4.29 2.41 -9.01
C THR A 16 -4.01 2.79 -7.56
N LEU A 17 -2.74 2.84 -7.15
CA LEU A 17 -2.38 3.17 -5.76
C LEU A 17 -2.62 4.64 -5.39
N ALA A 18 -2.70 5.53 -6.39
CA ALA A 18 -2.98 6.94 -6.20
C ALA A 18 -4.46 7.32 -6.45
N SER A 19 -5.33 6.34 -6.73
CA SER A 19 -6.74 6.62 -7.00
C SER A 19 -7.51 6.97 -5.73
N ASP A 20 -8.61 7.72 -5.87
CA ASP A 20 -9.51 8.05 -4.77
C ASP A 20 -10.14 6.79 -4.14
N GLU A 21 -10.24 5.68 -4.89
CA GLU A 21 -10.76 4.40 -4.39
C GLU A 21 -9.90 3.79 -3.28
N MET A 22 -8.61 4.16 -3.22
CA MET A 22 -7.69 3.77 -2.17
C MET A 22 -7.86 4.59 -0.90
N GLU A 23 -8.64 5.68 -0.90
CA GLU A 23 -9.03 6.46 0.30
C GLU A 23 -7.87 6.99 1.18
N GLY A 24 -6.63 6.84 0.73
CA GLY A 24 -5.44 7.18 1.50
C GLY A 24 -4.75 5.95 2.12
N ARG A 25 -3.82 6.20 3.05
CA ARG A 25 -2.90 5.17 3.57
C ARG A 25 -2.55 5.39 5.04
N GLU A 26 -3.49 5.98 5.77
CA GLU A 26 -3.37 6.11 7.22
C GLU A 26 -3.46 4.71 7.85
N PRO A 27 -2.52 4.31 8.73
CA PRO A 27 -2.53 2.98 9.32
C PRO A 27 -3.85 2.63 10.01
N GLY A 28 -4.38 1.44 9.77
CA GLY A 28 -5.63 0.97 10.37
C GLY A 28 -6.90 1.47 9.68
N THR A 29 -6.79 2.24 8.59
CA THR A 29 -7.94 2.62 7.76
C THR A 29 -8.25 1.58 6.68
N ASN A 30 -9.47 1.61 6.14
CA ASN A 30 -9.84 0.76 5.00
C ASN A 30 -8.96 1.01 3.76
N GLY A 31 -8.53 2.25 3.55
CA GLY A 31 -7.61 2.60 2.47
C GLY A 31 -6.26 1.91 2.56
N GLU A 32 -5.70 1.84 3.78
CA GLU A 32 -4.47 1.07 4.04
C GLU A 32 -4.65 -0.41 3.68
N ILE A 33 -5.75 -1.03 4.12
CA ILE A 33 -6.06 -2.43 3.82
C ILE A 33 -6.14 -2.66 2.31
N LYS A 34 -6.85 -1.80 1.56
CA LYS A 34 -6.96 -1.89 0.11
C LYS A 34 -5.60 -1.79 -0.59
N ALA A 35 -4.79 -0.80 -0.21
CA ALA A 35 -3.47 -0.60 -0.79
C ALA A 35 -2.51 -1.77 -0.46
N ARG A 36 -2.55 -2.27 0.77
CA ARG A 36 -1.79 -3.44 1.22
C ARG A 36 -2.15 -4.66 0.38
N ASP A 37 -3.44 -4.97 0.25
CA ASP A 37 -3.91 -6.16 -0.46
C ASP A 37 -3.58 -6.07 -1.96
N TYR A 38 -3.66 -4.86 -2.55
CA TYR A 38 -3.19 -4.64 -3.91
C TYR A 38 -1.70 -4.97 -4.07
N ILE A 39 -0.84 -4.47 -3.18
CA ILE A 39 0.60 -4.74 -3.23
C ILE A 39 0.89 -6.23 -3.06
N ILE A 40 0.19 -6.92 -2.15
CA ILE A 40 0.30 -8.37 -1.97
C ILE A 40 -0.02 -9.09 -3.28
N SER A 41 -1.10 -8.69 -3.97
CA SER A 41 -1.46 -9.30 -5.27
C SER A 41 -0.38 -9.11 -6.33
N ARG A 42 0.26 -7.93 -6.38
CA ARG A 42 1.38 -7.66 -7.31
C ARG A 42 2.60 -8.52 -6.97
N MET A 43 2.91 -8.69 -5.68
CA MET A 43 4.01 -9.56 -5.23
C MET A 43 3.77 -11.02 -5.59
N GLN A 44 2.53 -11.50 -5.43
CA GLN A 44 2.14 -12.86 -5.83
C GLN A 44 2.24 -13.07 -7.35
N GLU A 45 1.76 -12.12 -8.16
CA GLU A 45 1.80 -12.19 -9.62
C GLU A 45 3.24 -12.34 -10.16
N ILE A 46 4.21 -11.68 -9.52
CA ILE A 46 5.63 -11.76 -9.92
C ILE A 46 6.36 -12.96 -9.30
N GLY A 47 5.67 -13.80 -8.52
CA GLY A 47 6.24 -15.00 -7.90
C GLY A 47 7.16 -14.72 -6.72
N LEU A 48 6.98 -13.59 -6.03
CA LEU A 48 7.78 -13.25 -4.86
C LEU A 48 7.47 -14.20 -3.71
N THR A 49 8.50 -14.64 -2.99
CA THR A 49 8.31 -15.46 -1.78
C THR A 49 7.97 -14.56 -0.58
N PRO A 50 6.92 -14.87 0.21
CA PRO A 50 6.57 -14.10 1.41
C PRO A 50 7.68 -14.14 2.47
N LYS A 51 7.85 -13.01 3.18
CA LYS A 51 8.87 -12.82 4.22
C LYS A 51 8.39 -12.01 5.43
N GLY A 52 7.09 -11.72 5.51
CA GLY A 52 6.50 -11.07 6.66
C GLY A 52 6.36 -12.03 7.85
N THR A 53 5.96 -11.47 8.99
CA THR A 53 5.55 -12.25 10.18
C THR A 53 4.30 -13.09 9.95
N ASP A 54 3.45 -12.67 9.01
CA ASP A 54 2.29 -13.43 8.54
C ASP A 54 2.19 -13.33 7.02
N GLY A 55 2.73 -14.33 6.32
CA GLY A 55 2.79 -14.33 4.85
C GLY A 55 3.56 -13.11 4.32
N PHE A 56 2.90 -12.26 3.54
CA PHE A 56 3.48 -11.01 3.03
C PHE A 56 3.40 -9.84 4.02
N ILE A 57 2.62 -9.99 5.10
CA ILE A 57 2.33 -8.91 6.05
C ILE A 57 3.39 -8.90 7.16
N GLN A 58 3.93 -7.72 7.43
CA GLN A 58 4.86 -7.45 8.52
C GLN A 58 4.21 -6.51 9.52
N ALA A 59 3.85 -7.02 10.69
CA ALA A 59 3.34 -6.17 11.76
C ALA A 59 4.45 -5.28 12.33
N PHE A 60 4.11 -4.05 12.68
CA PHE A 60 4.98 -3.11 13.39
C PHE A 60 4.13 -2.23 14.32
N THR A 61 4.76 -1.71 15.38
CA THR A 61 4.08 -0.79 16.30
C THR A 61 3.95 0.58 15.67
N TYR A 62 2.72 1.06 15.52
CA TYR A 62 2.43 2.43 15.10
C TYR A 62 2.12 3.29 16.33
N PHE A 63 2.85 4.40 16.49
CA PHE A 63 2.55 5.39 17.52
C PHE A 63 1.75 6.51 16.87
N GLU A 64 0.45 6.57 17.16
CA GLU A 64 -0.31 7.80 16.96
C GLU A 64 0.42 8.91 17.72
N LYS A 65 0.71 10.03 17.06
CA LYS A 65 1.12 11.23 17.81
C LYS A 65 -0.05 11.57 18.72
N ALA A 66 0.08 11.29 20.02
CA ALA A 66 -0.82 11.80 21.04
C ALA A 66 -1.06 13.28 20.74
N ASN A 67 -2.32 13.67 20.56
CA ASN A 67 -2.78 15.04 20.34
C ASN A 67 -1.88 16.07 21.05
N GLN A 68 -0.90 16.62 20.35
CA GLN A 68 -0.01 17.64 20.91
C GLN A 68 -0.62 19.05 20.85
N ASN A 69 -1.91 19.18 20.52
CA ASN A 69 -2.67 20.42 20.64
C ASN A 69 -4.10 20.12 21.12
N LYS A 70 -4.25 19.64 22.36
CA LYS A 70 -5.47 19.95 23.13
C LYS A 70 -5.24 21.34 23.72
N GLU A 71 -5.82 22.34 23.05
CA GLU A 71 -6.24 23.67 23.52
C GLU A 71 -5.43 24.32 24.67
N LEU A 72 -4.77 25.45 24.36
CA LEU A 72 -4.59 26.56 25.31
C LEU A 72 -5.75 27.54 25.14
#